data_AF-A0A1F7FUL9-F1
#
_entry.id   AF-A0A1F7FUL9-F1
#
_cell.length_a   1.000
_cell.length_b   1.000
_cell.length_c   1.000
_cell.angle_alpha   90.00
_cell.angle_beta   90.00
_cell.angle_gamma   90.00
#
_symmetry.space_group_name_H-M   'P 1'
#
loop_
_entity.id
_entity.type
_entity.pdbx_description
1 polymer ?
#
loop_
_entity_poly.entity_id
_entity_poly.type
_entity_poly.pdbx_seq_one_letter_code
_entity_poly.pdbx_strand_id
1 'polypeptide(L)'
;MTFKRALLCLLLCLVTLAGSAEYSFDEISDDEKQLWKSMTGREAGQELLKLRQRNDPEKFATRFILFLNQGRTTSEILALLRVVGLPLKDSEIEQMEMLYEDLVEHNMLKTGYSLECRATPGTRFSLIFLNNAERQAWKKNDDEGRDALTEHEKKIVDNLEGRLCVWAAKRKIHLGGPRFIYERVKPILSFVDKELD
;
A
#
# COMPACT_ATOMS: atom_id res chain seq x y z
N MET A 1 36.22 1.10 -34.04
CA MET A 1 35.85 1.36 -32.63
C MET A 1 36.95 0.78 -31.74
N THR A 2 37.57 1.61 -30.90
CA THR A 2 38.70 1.19 -30.05
C THR A 2 38.19 0.37 -28.86
N PHE A 3 38.88 -0.73 -28.54
CA PHE A 3 38.56 -1.70 -27.47
C PHE A 3 38.20 -1.05 -26.12
N LYS A 4 38.77 0.13 -25.83
CA LYS A 4 38.47 0.95 -24.64
C LYS A 4 37.02 1.47 -24.56
N ARG A 5 36.39 1.79 -25.69
CA ARG A 5 34.99 2.27 -25.72
C ARG A 5 33.99 1.14 -25.49
N ALA A 6 34.29 -0.06 -26.00
CA ALA A 6 33.46 -1.24 -25.76
C ALA A 6 33.48 -1.66 -24.28
N LEU A 7 34.66 -1.59 -23.63
CA LEU A 7 34.82 -1.91 -22.21
C LEU A 7 34.05 -0.92 -21.31
N LEU A 8 34.07 0.37 -21.64
CA LEU A 8 33.35 1.40 -20.89
C LEU A 8 31.83 1.22 -20.99
N CYS A 9 31.31 0.89 -22.18
CA CYS A 9 29.90 0.58 -22.37
C CYS A 9 29.48 -0.69 -21.63
N LEU A 10 30.33 -1.73 -21.62
CA LEU A 10 30.07 -2.97 -20.87
C LEU A 10 30.04 -2.71 -19.36
N LEU A 11 30.97 -1.90 -18.84
CA LEU A 11 30.98 -1.48 -17.43
C LEU A 11 29.74 -0.65 -17.08
N LEU A 12 29.33 0.29 -17.93
CA LEU A 12 28.11 1.07 -17.73
C LEU A 12 26.86 0.18 -17.76
N CYS A 13 26.78 -0.78 -18.69
CA CYS A 13 25.68 -1.75 -18.75
C CYS A 13 25.64 -2.68 -17.54
N LEU A 14 26.81 -3.12 -17.04
CA LEU A 14 26.90 -3.96 -15.84
C LEU A 14 26.54 -3.18 -14.56
N VAL A 15 26.87 -1.89 -14.48
CA VAL A 15 26.44 -1.02 -13.37
C VAL A 15 24.93 -0.75 -13.43
N THR A 16 24.34 -0.61 -14.61
CA THR A 16 22.87 -0.50 -14.74
C THR A 16 22.14 -1.82 -14.45
N LEU A 17 22.73 -2.97 -14.80
CA LEU A 17 22.17 -4.30 -14.49
C LEU A 17 22.31 -4.65 -13.00
N ALA A 18 23.39 -4.21 -12.33
CA ALA A 18 23.54 -4.35 -10.89
C ALA A 18 22.62 -3.41 -10.08
N GLY A 19 22.16 -2.31 -10.70
CA GLY A 19 21.15 -1.41 -10.14
C GLY A 19 19.71 -1.87 -10.38
N SER A 20 19.51 -2.96 -11.14
CA SER A 20 18.23 -3.61 -11.39
C SER A 20 18.23 -5.03 -10.80
N ALA A 21 18.73 -5.18 -9.58
CA ALA A 21 18.35 -6.34 -8.78
C ALA A 21 16.86 -6.17 -8.47
N GLU A 22 16.01 -6.88 -9.20
CA GLU A 22 14.59 -7.03 -8.89
C GLU A 22 14.49 -7.67 -7.49
N TYR A 23 14.45 -6.82 -6.46
CA TYR A 23 14.29 -7.27 -5.08
C TYR A 23 12.84 -7.76 -4.91
N SER A 24 12.65 -9.05 -5.13
CA SER A 24 11.41 -9.75 -4.78
C SER A 24 11.30 -9.89 -3.26
N PHE A 25 10.07 -9.98 -2.74
CA PHE A 25 9.82 -10.42 -1.35
C PHE A 25 10.47 -11.76 -1.01
N ASP A 26 10.78 -12.56 -2.04
CA ASP A 26 11.51 -13.82 -1.93
C ASP A 26 12.93 -13.64 -1.36
N GLU A 27 13.49 -12.42 -1.41
CA GLU A 27 14.79 -12.12 -0.80
C GLU A 27 14.72 -11.91 0.72
N ILE A 28 13.52 -11.76 1.31
CA ILE A 28 13.37 -11.69 2.76
C ILE A 28 13.40 -13.11 3.33
N SER A 29 14.43 -13.41 4.12
CA SER A 29 14.54 -14.69 4.81
C SER A 29 13.37 -14.95 5.75
N ASP A 30 13.03 -16.22 5.99
CA ASP A 30 11.96 -16.58 6.92
C ASP A 30 12.25 -16.09 8.35
N ASP A 31 13.51 -16.09 8.78
CA ASP A 31 13.93 -15.52 10.05
C ASP A 31 13.63 -14.02 10.13
N GLU A 32 13.88 -13.28 9.05
CA GLU A 32 13.53 -11.86 8.99
C GLU A 32 12.00 -11.67 8.99
N LYS A 33 11.24 -12.48 8.25
CA LYS A 33 9.76 -12.44 8.29
C LYS A 33 9.23 -12.65 9.71
N GLN A 34 9.76 -13.63 10.45
CA GLN A 34 9.36 -13.89 11.84
C GLN A 34 9.78 -12.76 12.79
N LEU A 35 11.01 -12.23 12.63
CA LEU A 35 11.49 -11.09 13.39
C LEU A 35 10.53 -9.90 13.24
N TRP A 36 10.24 -9.50 11.99
CA TRP A 36 9.29 -8.42 11.72
C TRP A 36 7.94 -8.73 12.35
N LYS A 37 7.41 -9.96 12.18
CA LYS A 37 6.12 -10.40 12.76
C LYS A 37 6.05 -10.21 14.28
N SER A 38 7.17 -10.41 15.00
CA SER A 38 7.24 -10.21 16.44
C SER A 38 7.34 -8.75 16.90
N MET A 39 7.73 -7.84 16.02
CA MET A 39 7.87 -6.42 16.37
C MET A 39 6.50 -5.75 16.55
N THR A 40 6.46 -4.82 17.50
CA THR A 40 5.39 -3.83 17.60
C THR A 40 5.49 -2.80 16.48
N GLY A 41 4.42 -2.08 16.21
CA GLY A 41 4.39 -1.01 15.21
C GLY A 41 5.39 0.09 15.49
N ARG A 42 5.67 0.40 16.76
CA ARG A 42 6.70 1.40 17.11
C ARG A 42 8.10 0.89 16.80
N GLU A 43 8.42 -0.36 17.13
CA GLU A 43 9.72 -0.99 16.84
C GLU A 43 9.96 -1.09 15.34
N ALA A 44 8.99 -1.62 14.59
CA ALA A 44 9.03 -1.67 13.13
C ALA A 44 9.19 -0.27 12.52
N GLY A 45 8.49 0.73 13.05
CA GLY A 45 8.67 2.13 12.64
C GLY A 45 10.09 2.65 12.85
N GLN A 46 10.74 2.30 13.96
CA GLN A 46 12.13 2.69 14.21
C GLN A 46 13.12 2.01 13.26
N GLU A 47 12.92 0.73 12.95
CA GLU A 47 13.74 0.04 11.94
C GLU A 47 13.58 0.66 10.55
N LEU A 48 12.35 1.01 10.16
CA LEU A 48 12.10 1.74 8.92
C LEU A 48 12.80 3.10 8.89
N LEU A 49 12.82 3.85 10.00
CA LEU A 49 13.56 5.11 10.07
C LEU A 49 15.06 4.92 9.88
N LYS A 50 15.66 3.82 10.36
CA LYS A 50 17.07 3.51 10.10
C LYS A 50 17.34 3.28 8.62
N LEU A 51 16.44 2.59 7.91
CA LEU A 51 16.55 2.39 6.45
C LEU A 51 16.47 3.74 5.71
N ARG A 52 15.53 4.60 6.13
CA ARG A 52 15.41 5.96 5.60
C ARG A 52 16.67 6.81 5.85
N GLN A 53 17.30 6.69 7.02
CA GLN A 53 18.55 7.39 7.35
C GLN A 53 19.74 6.91 6.49
N ARG A 54 19.72 5.65 6.07
CA ARG A 54 20.71 5.06 5.16
C ARG A 54 20.43 5.33 3.68
N ASN A 55 19.36 6.06 3.37
CA ASN A 55 18.89 6.32 2.01
C ASN A 55 18.63 5.02 1.22
N ASP A 56 18.00 4.04 1.87
CA ASP A 56 17.63 2.74 1.30
C ASP A 56 16.10 2.64 1.14
N PRO A 57 15.50 3.31 0.12
CA PRO A 57 14.05 3.39 -0.05
C PRO A 57 13.44 2.05 -0.49
N GLU A 58 14.23 1.21 -1.15
CA GLU A 58 13.85 -0.11 -1.60
C GLU A 58 13.59 -1.02 -0.40
N LYS A 59 14.59 -1.21 0.49
CA LYS A 59 14.39 -2.00 1.70
C LYS A 59 13.31 -1.43 2.60
N PHE A 60 13.19 -0.10 2.66
CA PHE A 60 12.11 0.56 3.37
C PHE A 60 10.74 0.09 2.84
N ALA A 61 10.51 0.17 1.53
CA ALA A 61 9.24 -0.19 0.91
C ALA A 61 8.91 -1.67 1.12
N THR A 62 9.88 -2.58 0.87
CA THR A 62 9.67 -4.02 1.06
C THR A 62 9.25 -4.34 2.49
N ARG A 63 9.90 -3.74 3.49
CA ARG A 63 9.62 -4.01 4.91
C ARG A 63 8.38 -3.30 5.43
N PHE A 64 8.09 -2.11 4.91
CA PHE A 64 6.83 -1.42 5.19
C PHE A 64 5.65 -2.27 4.74
N ILE A 65 5.69 -2.80 3.52
CA ILE A 65 4.61 -3.63 3.01
C ILE A 65 4.60 -5.03 3.66
N LEU A 66 5.76 -5.63 3.95
CA LEU A 66 5.84 -6.85 4.75
C LEU A 66 5.08 -6.70 6.06
N PHE A 67 5.32 -5.60 6.79
CA PHE A 67 4.64 -5.33 8.04
C PHE A 67 3.12 -5.26 7.85
N LEU A 68 2.64 -4.59 6.80
CA LEU A 68 1.22 -4.51 6.47
C LEU A 68 0.62 -5.87 6.08
N ASN A 69 1.36 -6.76 5.43
CA ASN A 69 0.83 -8.06 5.00
C ASN A 69 0.77 -9.11 6.11
N GLN A 70 1.29 -8.81 7.31
CA GLN A 70 1.32 -9.73 8.45
C GLN A 70 0.04 -9.72 9.31
N GLY A 71 -1.07 -9.18 8.82
CA GLY A 71 -2.36 -9.20 9.55
C GLY A 71 -2.36 -8.35 10.82
N ARG A 72 -1.66 -7.20 10.77
CA ARG A 72 -1.51 -6.30 11.92
C ARG A 72 -2.83 -5.67 12.33
N THR A 73 -2.98 -5.39 13.62
CA THR A 73 -4.14 -4.64 14.11
C THR A 73 -4.06 -3.18 13.65
N THR A 74 -5.20 -2.49 13.61
CA THR A 74 -5.25 -1.05 13.32
C THR A 74 -4.33 -0.24 14.25
N SER A 75 -4.26 -0.58 15.54
CA SER A 75 -3.41 0.13 16.51
C SER A 75 -1.93 0.01 16.18
N GLU A 76 -1.47 -1.17 15.75
CA GLU A 76 -0.09 -1.43 15.37
C GLU A 76 0.30 -0.64 14.13
N ILE A 77 -0.56 -0.62 13.12
CA ILE A 77 -0.34 0.16 11.90
C ILE A 77 -0.28 1.66 12.22
N LEU A 78 -1.22 2.18 13.01
CA LEU A 78 -1.22 3.58 13.42
C LEU A 78 0.02 3.95 14.24
N ALA A 79 0.50 3.05 15.09
CA ALA A 79 1.73 3.24 15.85
C ALA A 79 2.96 3.34 14.93
N LEU A 80 3.04 2.47 13.91
CA LEU A 80 4.09 2.52 12.88
C LEU A 80 4.04 3.82 12.09
N LEU A 81 2.87 4.20 11.57
CA LEU A 81 2.71 5.41 10.76
C LEU A 81 3.06 6.68 11.55
N ARG A 82 2.76 6.71 12.86
CA ARG A 82 3.16 7.83 13.74
C ARG A 82 4.67 7.94 13.89
N VAL A 83 5.39 6.82 13.93
CA VAL A 83 6.86 6.81 14.06
C VAL A 83 7.52 7.15 12.73
N VAL A 84 7.11 6.48 11.66
CA VAL A 84 7.63 6.70 10.30
C VAL A 84 7.35 8.14 9.83
N GLY A 85 6.20 8.69 10.22
CA GLY A 85 5.77 10.01 9.78
C GLY A 85 5.23 10.00 8.36
N LEU A 86 4.22 10.85 8.12
CA LEU A 86 3.56 11.00 6.83
C LEU A 86 3.68 12.46 6.34
N PRO A 87 3.73 12.70 5.02
CA PRO A 87 3.74 11.69 3.95
C PRO A 87 5.08 10.92 3.88
N LEU A 88 5.04 9.72 3.31
CA LEU A 88 6.22 8.98 2.87
C LEU A 88 6.94 9.79 1.77
N LYS A 89 8.24 9.55 1.63
CA LYS A 89 9.05 10.22 0.60
C LYS A 89 8.69 9.70 -0.79
N ASP A 90 8.85 10.53 -1.81
CA ASP A 90 8.55 10.14 -3.20
C ASP A 90 9.36 8.90 -3.63
N SER A 91 10.64 8.82 -3.24
CA SER A 91 11.47 7.64 -3.48
C SER A 91 10.95 6.37 -2.81
N GLU A 92 10.28 6.47 -1.66
CA GLU A 92 9.67 5.32 -0.98
C GLU A 92 8.38 4.90 -1.69
N ILE A 93 7.62 5.88 -2.20
CA ILE A 93 6.39 5.66 -2.97
C ILE A 93 6.67 4.99 -4.32
N GLU A 94 7.72 5.42 -5.03
CA GLU A 94 8.18 4.79 -6.27
C GLU A 94 8.57 3.32 -6.04
N GLN A 95 9.25 3.02 -4.94
CA GLN A 95 9.64 1.65 -4.58
C GLN A 95 8.42 0.81 -4.19
N MET A 96 7.44 1.38 -3.48
CA MET A 96 6.18 0.70 -3.21
C MET A 96 5.38 0.40 -4.48
N GLU A 97 5.45 1.26 -5.51
CA GLU A 97 4.81 1.05 -6.80
C GLU A 97 5.39 -0.16 -7.53
N MET A 98 6.72 -0.27 -7.59
CA MET A 98 7.39 -1.39 -8.24
C MET A 98 7.07 -2.73 -7.58
N LEU A 99 6.85 -2.74 -6.27
CA LEU A 99 6.48 -3.95 -5.52
C LEU A 99 4.98 -4.28 -5.62
N TYR A 100 4.13 -3.33 -6.02
CA TYR A 100 2.68 -3.46 -5.86
C TYR A 100 2.08 -4.65 -6.63
N GLU A 101 2.54 -4.91 -7.84
CA GLU A 101 2.04 -6.02 -8.68
C GLU A 101 2.35 -7.39 -8.07
N ASP A 102 3.55 -7.57 -7.50
CA ASP A 102 3.96 -8.80 -6.80
C ASP A 102 3.22 -9.00 -5.46
N LEU A 103 2.53 -7.96 -4.98
CA LEU A 103 1.95 -7.86 -3.65
C LEU A 103 0.43 -7.93 -3.60
N VAL A 104 -0.25 -8.07 -4.74
CA VAL A 104 -1.71 -8.08 -4.79
C VAL A 104 -2.28 -9.42 -4.26
N GLU A 105 -2.09 -9.69 -2.97
CA GLU A 105 -3.07 -10.44 -2.20
C GLU A 105 -3.98 -9.42 -1.50
N HIS A 106 -5.14 -9.14 -2.11
CA HIS A 106 -6.21 -8.33 -1.55
C HIS A 106 -6.87 -9.01 -0.34
N ASN A 107 -6.12 -9.30 0.72
CA ASN A 107 -6.66 -9.99 1.88
C ASN A 107 -7.38 -9.05 2.86
N MET A 108 -8.19 -8.13 2.31
CA MET A 108 -9.04 -7.20 3.07
C MET A 108 -9.94 -7.95 4.08
N LEU A 109 -10.31 -9.20 3.73
CA LEU A 109 -11.07 -10.10 4.58
C LEU A 109 -10.28 -10.58 5.80
N LYS A 110 -8.98 -10.89 5.66
CA LYS A 110 -8.11 -11.33 6.77
C LYS A 110 -7.55 -10.18 7.59
N THR A 111 -7.17 -9.07 6.95
CA THR A 111 -6.44 -7.98 7.61
C THR A 111 -7.37 -6.86 8.09
N GLY A 112 -8.54 -6.70 7.46
CA GLY A 112 -9.47 -5.59 7.74
C GLY A 112 -9.01 -4.24 7.19
N TYR A 113 -8.03 -4.23 6.30
CA TYR A 113 -7.61 -3.04 5.55
C TYR A 113 -7.09 -3.43 4.17
N SER A 114 -7.00 -2.43 3.30
CA SER A 114 -6.47 -2.57 1.94
C SER A 114 -5.45 -1.49 1.65
N LEU A 115 -4.40 -1.85 0.91
CA LEU A 115 -3.48 -0.90 0.31
C LEU A 115 -3.99 -0.55 -1.09
N GLU A 116 -4.48 0.68 -1.24
CA GLU A 116 -4.87 1.24 -2.53
C GLU A 116 -3.64 1.83 -3.22
N CYS A 117 -3.39 1.39 -4.46
CA CYS A 117 -2.50 2.07 -5.40
C CYS A 117 -3.33 2.75 -6.50
N ARG A 118 -3.05 4.02 -6.81
CA ARG A 118 -3.68 4.78 -7.90
C ARG A 118 -2.67 5.59 -8.67
N ALA A 119 -2.54 5.35 -9.97
CA ALA A 119 -1.74 6.14 -10.87
C ALA A 119 -2.63 7.15 -11.63
N THR A 120 -2.68 8.43 -11.22
CA THR A 120 -3.13 9.58 -12.06
C THR A 120 -3.12 10.91 -11.27
N PRO A 121 -2.26 11.92 -11.56
CA PRO A 121 -1.18 11.99 -12.57
C PRO A 121 0.17 11.40 -12.11
N GLY A 122 0.23 10.78 -10.94
CA GLY A 122 1.36 9.99 -10.43
C GLY A 122 0.84 8.97 -9.41
N THR A 123 1.73 8.13 -8.89
CA THR A 123 1.32 7.00 -8.05
C THR A 123 1.07 7.42 -6.61
N ARG A 124 -0.15 7.16 -6.16
CA ARG A 124 -0.64 7.44 -4.81
C ARG A 124 -0.88 6.13 -4.09
N PHE A 125 -0.37 6.06 -2.87
CA PHE A 125 -0.72 5.00 -1.94
C PHE A 125 -1.62 5.51 -0.81
N SER A 126 -2.66 4.74 -0.50
CA SER A 126 -3.48 4.95 0.68
C SER A 126 -3.78 3.65 1.40
N LEU A 127 -3.88 3.71 2.72
CA LEU A 127 -4.46 2.63 3.52
C LEU A 127 -5.95 2.89 3.74
N ILE A 128 -6.78 1.90 3.46
CA ILE A 128 -8.23 1.96 3.65
C ILE A 128 -8.60 0.93 4.71
N PHE A 129 -9.19 1.38 5.82
CA PHE A 129 -9.66 0.50 6.88
C PHE A 129 -11.13 0.13 6.67
N LEU A 130 -11.43 -1.16 6.83
CA LEU A 130 -12.76 -1.71 6.69
C LEU A 130 -13.36 -2.02 8.06
N ASN A 131 -14.64 -1.71 8.23
CA ASN A 131 -15.40 -2.14 9.41
C ASN A 131 -15.96 -3.57 9.21
N ASN A 132 -16.62 -4.11 10.23
CA ASN A 132 -17.12 -5.48 10.16
C ASN A 132 -18.23 -5.66 9.11
N ALA A 133 -19.14 -4.70 8.98
CA ALA A 133 -20.23 -4.76 8.00
C ALA A 133 -19.69 -4.78 6.56
N GLU A 134 -18.67 -3.98 6.27
CA GLU A 134 -18.00 -3.94 4.97
C GLU A 134 -17.29 -5.25 4.66
N ARG A 135 -16.60 -5.84 5.64
CA ARG A 135 -15.96 -7.16 5.44
C ARG A 135 -16.98 -8.25 5.19
N GLN A 136 -18.09 -8.25 5.91
CA GLN A 136 -19.15 -9.25 5.75
C GLN A 136 -19.86 -9.11 4.40
N ALA A 137 -20.24 -7.89 4.02
CA ALA A 137 -20.87 -7.62 2.74
C ALA A 137 -19.93 -7.94 1.57
N TRP A 138 -18.64 -7.58 1.68
CA TRP A 138 -17.63 -7.93 0.67
C TRP A 138 -17.43 -9.44 0.55
N LYS A 139 -17.32 -10.14 1.69
CA LYS A 139 -17.20 -11.60 1.71
C LYS A 139 -18.38 -12.28 1.05
N LYS A 140 -19.60 -11.85 1.39
CA LYS A 140 -20.83 -12.41 0.79
C LYS A 140 -20.90 -12.13 -0.71
N ASN A 141 -20.49 -10.93 -1.15
CA ASN A 141 -20.40 -10.59 -2.57
C ASN A 141 -19.40 -11.49 -3.32
N ASP A 142 -18.25 -11.77 -2.71
CA ASP A 142 -17.19 -12.62 -3.27
C ASP A 142 -17.61 -14.11 -3.31
N ASP A 143 -18.24 -14.60 -2.23
CA ASP A 143 -18.65 -16.01 -2.08
C ASP A 143 -19.92 -16.35 -2.88
N GLU A 144 -20.92 -15.45 -2.91
CA GLU A 144 -22.28 -15.73 -3.40
C GLU A 144 -22.72 -14.84 -4.58
N GLY A 145 -21.93 -13.81 -4.91
CA GLY A 145 -22.26 -12.85 -5.96
C GLY A 145 -23.20 -11.72 -5.49
N ARG A 146 -23.23 -10.65 -6.27
CA ARG A 146 -23.95 -9.40 -5.95
C ARG A 146 -25.46 -9.58 -5.78
N ASP A 147 -26.06 -10.54 -6.49
CA ASP A 147 -27.52 -10.76 -6.46
C ASP A 147 -27.99 -11.40 -5.14
N ALA A 148 -27.09 -12.04 -4.39
CA ALA A 148 -27.38 -12.60 -3.06
C ALA A 148 -27.42 -11.53 -1.95
N LEU A 149 -26.98 -10.31 -2.25
CA LEU A 149 -26.94 -9.20 -1.30
C LEU A 149 -28.32 -8.56 -1.10
N THR A 150 -28.63 -8.18 0.13
CA THR A 150 -29.71 -7.24 0.42
C THR A 150 -29.40 -5.85 -0.17
N GLU A 151 -30.43 -5.02 -0.38
CA GLU A 151 -30.22 -3.65 -0.86
C GLU A 151 -29.28 -2.82 0.05
N HIS A 152 -29.31 -3.08 1.36
CA HIS A 152 -28.37 -2.45 2.29
C HIS A 152 -26.92 -2.95 2.10
N GLU A 153 -26.72 -4.26 1.92
CA GLU A 153 -25.39 -4.83 1.65
C GLU A 153 -24.83 -4.35 0.31
N LYS A 154 -25.66 -4.23 -0.74
CA LYS A 154 -25.26 -3.65 -2.03
C LYS A 154 -24.74 -2.22 -1.86
N LYS A 155 -25.47 -1.38 -1.11
CA LYS A 155 -25.03 -0.02 -0.77
C LYS A 155 -23.67 0.00 -0.04
N ILE A 156 -23.44 -0.94 0.88
CA ILE A 156 -22.15 -1.06 1.59
C ILE A 156 -21.02 -1.41 0.62
N VAL A 157 -21.24 -2.39 -0.27
CA VAL A 157 -20.27 -2.80 -1.29
C VAL A 157 -19.96 -1.64 -2.23
N ASP A 158 -20.97 -0.97 -2.75
CA ASP A 158 -20.80 0.19 -3.66
C ASP A 158 -20.01 1.32 -3.01
N ASN A 159 -20.29 1.60 -1.73
CA ASN A 159 -19.55 2.59 -0.97
C ASN A 159 -18.08 2.16 -0.85
N LEU A 160 -17.81 0.93 -0.41
CA LEU A 160 -16.45 0.38 -0.30
C LEU A 160 -15.71 0.44 -1.65
N GLU A 161 -16.33 0.02 -2.75
CA GLU A 161 -15.76 0.15 -4.10
C GLU A 161 -15.44 1.60 -4.44
N GLY A 162 -16.31 2.55 -4.10
CA GLY A 162 -16.04 3.98 -4.23
C GLY A 162 -14.81 4.44 -3.44
N ARG A 163 -14.57 3.89 -2.23
CA ARG A 163 -13.40 4.21 -1.39
C ARG A 163 -12.11 3.61 -1.91
N LEU A 164 -12.17 2.34 -2.34
CA LEU A 164 -11.10 1.62 -3.02
C LEU A 164 -10.78 2.28 -4.36
N CYS A 165 -11.78 2.90 -4.99
CA CYS A 165 -11.59 3.50 -6.28
C CYS A 165 -11.01 4.91 -6.22
N VAL A 166 -11.61 5.89 -5.55
CA VAL A 166 -11.12 7.28 -5.68
C VAL A 166 -11.56 8.21 -4.53
N TRP A 167 -12.58 7.91 -3.71
CA TRP A 167 -13.48 8.98 -3.24
C TRP A 167 -13.55 9.24 -1.73
N ALA A 168 -13.51 8.25 -0.83
CA ALA A 168 -13.79 8.57 0.59
C ALA A 168 -12.60 9.14 1.36
N ALA A 169 -12.86 10.24 2.06
CA ALA A 169 -11.96 10.84 3.03
C ALA A 169 -11.99 10.15 4.41
N LYS A 170 -13.03 9.37 4.74
CA LYS A 170 -13.16 8.70 6.05
C LYS A 170 -12.52 7.31 6.04
N ARG A 171 -11.81 6.96 7.12
CA ARG A 171 -11.09 5.68 7.31
C ARG A 171 -10.06 5.37 6.21
N LYS A 172 -9.56 6.42 5.53
CA LYS A 172 -8.50 6.37 4.53
C LYS A 172 -7.33 7.22 5.01
N ILE A 173 -6.12 6.67 5.01
CA ILE A 173 -4.89 7.38 5.34
C ILE A 173 -4.05 7.49 4.07
N HIS A 174 -3.81 8.72 3.61
CA HIS A 174 -2.88 8.99 2.51
C HIS A 174 -1.45 8.74 2.97
N LEU A 175 -0.78 7.78 2.32
CA LEU A 175 0.61 7.45 2.64
C LEU A 175 1.58 8.39 1.93
N GLY A 176 1.39 8.64 0.63
CA GLY A 176 2.26 9.49 -0.17
C GLY A 176 1.86 9.53 -1.64
N GLY A 177 2.62 10.27 -2.44
CA GLY A 177 2.27 10.59 -3.83
C GLY A 177 1.34 11.80 -3.97
N PRO A 178 0.94 12.14 -5.21
CA PRO A 178 0.18 13.35 -5.48
C PRO A 178 -1.20 13.34 -4.79
N ARG A 179 -1.52 14.43 -4.08
CA ARG A 179 -2.85 14.63 -3.49
C ARG A 179 -3.85 15.04 -4.58
N PHE A 180 -5.07 14.52 -4.51
CA PHE A 180 -6.16 15.04 -5.33
C PHE A 180 -6.53 16.45 -4.86
N ILE A 181 -6.72 17.36 -5.81
CA ILE A 181 -7.29 18.68 -5.52
C ILE A 181 -8.78 18.46 -5.23
N TYR A 182 -9.20 18.70 -3.98
CA TYR A 182 -10.56 18.50 -3.47
C TYR A 182 -11.66 19.09 -4.38
N GLU A 183 -11.37 20.19 -5.09
CA GLU A 183 -12.32 20.81 -6.02
C GLU A 183 -12.69 19.94 -7.23
N ARG A 184 -11.81 19.05 -7.69
CA ARG A 184 -12.10 18.15 -8.82
C ARG A 184 -13.04 17.01 -8.47
N VAL A 185 -13.18 16.68 -7.18
CA VAL A 185 -13.99 15.56 -6.67
C VAL A 185 -15.27 16.00 -5.98
N LYS A 186 -15.43 17.29 -5.67
CA LYS A 186 -16.62 17.89 -5.04
C LYS A 186 -17.96 17.57 -5.74
N PRO A 187 -18.08 17.57 -7.09
CA PRO A 187 -19.36 17.28 -7.76
C PRO A 187 -19.80 15.82 -7.64
N ILE A 188 -18.87 14.94 -7.27
CA ILE A 188 -19.08 13.49 -7.27
C ILE A 188 -19.23 12.93 -5.85
N LEU A 189 -18.73 13.65 -4.83
CA LEU A 189 -18.94 13.38 -3.41
C LEU A 189 -20.30 13.86 -2.86
N SER A 190 -21.11 14.59 -3.64
CA SER A 190 -22.46 15.02 -3.23
C SER A 190 -23.49 13.89 -3.16
N PHE A 191 -23.10 12.64 -3.47
CA PHE A 191 -23.95 11.45 -3.41
C PHE A 191 -23.70 10.56 -2.18
N VAL A 192 -22.90 11.01 -1.19
CA VAL A 192 -22.66 10.22 0.03
C VAL A 192 -23.91 10.25 0.92
N ASP A 193 -24.63 9.14 0.93
CA ASP A 193 -25.79 8.87 1.77
C ASP A 193 -25.36 8.88 3.25
N LYS A 194 -26.01 9.71 4.08
CA LYS A 194 -25.67 9.86 5.53
C LYS A 194 -25.93 8.60 6.35
N GLU A 195 -26.68 7.64 5.83
CA GLU A 195 -27.04 6.39 6.51
C GLU A 195 -25.91 5.33 6.49
N LEU A 196 -24.83 5.57 5.75
CA LEU A 196 -23.67 4.67 5.65
C LEU A 196 -22.46 5.14 6.49
N ASP A 197 -22.69 6.11 7.39
CA ASP A 197 -21.69 6.67 8.32
C ASP A 197 -21.40 5.79 9.53
#